data_AF-A0A3E4F812-F1
#
_entry.id   AF-A0A3E4F812-F1
#
_cell.length_a   1.000
_cell.length_b   1.000
_cell.length_c   1.000
_cell.angle_alpha   90.00
_cell.angle_beta   90.00
_cell.angle_gamma   90.00
#
_symmetry.space_group_name_H-M   'P 1'
#
loop_
_entity.id
_entity.type
_entity.pdbx_description
1 polymer ?
#
loop_
_entity_poly.entity_id
_entity_poly.type
_entity_poly.pdbx_seq_one_letter_code
_entity_poly.pdbx_strand_id
1 'polypeptide(L)'
;MARNDGIDRTVARNQDLETPADVAKVQEHNEREKDSYSNQDIVPERTSLNVHFKAPTDDYVKMFEQMEQDGVISTRGLKPDAVKYGELVFDVNSAYFYNHGGYEFAKQFYADAYKAAAEIVGGEQYILSAVMHADERNRAMSEALGEDVYHYHLHVVYIPVVEKQILWSKRCKDEALRGTVKEVITQVSRSKKWESKPVLGEDGNPMLNAKGKKILKSSYSVLQDDFFNFMRNAGYTDVERGERGSTEEHLTVTQFKVQAEQQRLEAVTGQVAQAEQNLEDAKAATAKQKKKLESLQKETKAAKTIALTVQDIEVMGKKATFGNNITLTPDECDTLKRYAVNGIIANADNKRLKEKLASAEKTVSIWKQRYEAVNEKYMELKQKAQPFLDALEIASEKVRAFINSILIRGKQTQEHEHPARKRGQDMEL
;
A
#
# COMPACT_ATOMS: atom_id res chain seq x y z
N MET A 1 -3.77 -0.05 9.95
CA MET A 1 -3.80 -0.08 8.48
C MET A 1 -4.12 -1.48 8.00
N ALA A 2 -5.21 -1.60 7.25
CA ALA A 2 -5.64 -2.84 6.60
C ALA A 2 -4.76 -3.19 5.38
N ARG A 3 -4.74 -4.48 4.99
CA ARG A 3 -4.02 -4.98 3.81
C ARG A 3 -4.54 -4.32 2.53
N ASN A 4 -3.67 -4.15 1.53
CA ASN A 4 -4.03 -3.65 0.20
C ASN A 4 -4.16 -4.81 -0.81
N ASP A 5 -4.90 -5.85 -0.43
CA ASP A 5 -5.14 -7.06 -1.23
C ASP A 5 -6.53 -7.07 -1.91
N GLY A 6 -7.21 -5.92 -1.91
CA GLY A 6 -8.54 -5.75 -2.50
C GLY A 6 -9.69 -6.25 -1.63
N ILE A 7 -9.43 -6.64 -0.38
CA ILE A 7 -10.45 -7.08 0.58
C ILE A 7 -10.57 -6.07 1.72
N ASP A 8 -11.79 -5.57 1.92
CA ASP A 8 -12.10 -4.54 2.91
C ASP A 8 -12.30 -5.17 4.29
N ARG A 9 -11.20 -5.38 5.02
CA ARG A 9 -11.25 -6.02 6.35
C ARG A 9 -11.44 -5.02 7.48
N THR A 10 -12.34 -5.34 8.40
CA THR A 10 -12.45 -4.65 9.69
C THR A 10 -11.23 -4.95 10.55
N VAL A 11 -10.62 -3.90 11.10
CA VAL A 11 -9.54 -3.99 12.08
C VAL A 11 -10.04 -3.40 13.39
N ALA A 12 -9.94 -4.19 14.46
CA ALA A 12 -10.08 -3.74 15.84
C ALA A 12 -8.82 -4.17 16.60
N ARG A 13 -8.14 -3.21 17.22
CA ARG A 13 -6.97 -3.45 18.09
C ARG A 13 -7.16 -2.77 19.43
N ASN A 14 -6.57 -3.34 20.48
CA ASN A 14 -6.43 -2.68 21.77
C ASN A 14 -4.94 -2.41 22.02
N GLN A 15 -4.62 -1.20 22.44
CA GLN A 15 -3.30 -0.81 22.94
C GLN A 15 -3.40 -0.50 24.43
N ASP A 16 -2.56 -1.13 25.24
CA ASP A 16 -2.46 -0.78 26.65
C ASP A 16 -1.67 0.51 26.81
N LEU A 17 -2.15 1.42 27.66
CA LEU A 17 -1.42 2.64 28.02
C LEU A 17 -0.88 2.46 29.44
N GLU A 18 0.38 2.04 29.51
CA GLU A 18 0.99 1.56 30.76
C GLU A 18 1.38 2.70 31.69
N THR A 19 1.87 3.80 31.13
CA THR A 19 2.38 4.94 31.90
C THR A 19 1.55 6.20 31.70
N PRO A 20 1.55 7.15 32.66
CA PRO A 20 0.93 8.47 32.47
C PRO A 20 1.50 9.23 31.26
N ALA A 21 2.78 9.02 30.92
CA ALA A 21 3.39 9.63 29.76
C ALA A 21 2.82 9.06 28.44
N ASP A 22 2.45 7.78 28.40
CA ASP A 22 1.79 7.20 27.23
C ASP A 22 0.36 7.71 27.08
N VAL A 23 -0.35 7.88 28.20
CA VAL A 23 -1.69 8.49 28.23
C VAL A 23 -1.65 9.92 27.69
N ALA A 24 -0.69 10.74 28.15
CA ALA A 24 -0.52 12.11 27.67
C ALA A 24 -0.18 12.15 26.18
N LYS A 25 0.74 11.31 25.70
CA LYS A 25 1.08 11.25 24.26
C LYS A 25 -0.11 10.88 23.39
N VAL A 26 -0.95 9.95 23.85
CA VAL A 26 -2.16 9.54 23.14
C VAL A 26 -3.19 10.67 23.14
N GLN A 27 -3.39 11.36 24.26
CA GLN A 27 -4.26 12.55 24.31
C GLN A 27 -3.77 13.63 23.33
N GLU A 28 -2.51 14.02 23.44
CA GLU A 28 -1.89 15.04 22.58
C GLU A 28 -1.99 14.70 21.09
N HIS A 29 -1.99 13.40 20.76
CA HIS A 29 -2.19 12.90 19.41
C HIS A 29 -3.67 12.97 19.00
N ASN A 30 -4.57 12.38 19.79
CA ASN A 30 -5.98 12.20 19.45
C ASN A 30 -6.74 13.54 19.45
N GLU A 31 -6.44 14.40 20.42
CA GLU A 31 -7.07 15.71 20.58
C GLU A 31 -6.38 16.82 19.78
N ARG A 32 -5.33 16.46 19.04
CA ARG A 32 -4.54 17.36 18.18
C ARG A 32 -3.97 18.59 18.93
N GLU A 33 -3.44 18.38 20.15
CA GLU A 33 -2.96 19.45 21.05
C GLU A 33 -1.53 19.97 20.76
N LYS A 34 -0.81 19.37 19.82
CA LYS A 34 0.56 19.78 19.46
C LYS A 34 0.57 20.64 18.21
N ASP A 35 1.51 21.59 18.19
CA ASP A 35 1.80 22.39 16.99
C ASP A 35 2.44 21.58 15.86
N SER A 36 3.06 20.44 16.18
CA SER A 36 3.74 19.60 15.19
C SER A 36 3.68 18.11 15.52
N TYR A 37 3.61 17.30 14.46
CA TYR A 37 3.52 15.85 14.53
C TYR A 37 4.60 15.20 13.66
N SER A 38 5.10 14.05 14.13
CA SER A 38 6.02 13.22 13.33
C SER A 38 5.32 12.58 12.12
N ASN A 39 4.02 12.37 12.21
CA ASN A 39 3.20 11.87 11.11
C ASN A 39 2.99 12.99 10.08
N GLN A 40 3.81 13.00 9.04
CA GLN A 40 3.71 13.98 7.94
C GLN A 40 2.44 13.83 7.07
N ASP A 41 1.58 12.85 7.37
CA ASP A 41 0.31 12.66 6.67
C ASP A 41 -0.82 13.46 7.30
N ILE A 42 -0.65 14.00 8.52
CA ILE A 42 -1.61 14.91 9.12
C ILE A 42 -1.63 16.21 8.32
N VAL A 43 -2.82 16.62 7.90
CA VAL A 43 -3.09 17.86 7.16
C VAL A 43 -3.81 18.83 8.11
N PRO A 44 -3.10 19.81 8.70
CA PRO A 44 -3.65 20.68 9.74
C PRO A 44 -4.93 21.42 9.32
N GLU A 45 -5.04 21.80 8.04
CA GLU A 45 -6.21 22.48 7.49
C GLU A 45 -7.49 21.63 7.57
N ARG A 46 -7.35 20.31 7.73
CA ARG A 46 -8.45 19.35 7.83
C ARG A 46 -8.74 18.87 9.23
N THR A 47 -7.96 19.27 10.24
CA THR A 47 -8.21 18.85 11.63
C THR A 47 -9.62 19.19 12.10
N SER A 48 -10.22 20.28 11.59
CA SER A 48 -11.62 20.65 11.82
C SER A 48 -12.66 19.62 11.32
N LEU A 49 -12.25 18.68 10.47
CA LEU A 49 -13.09 17.59 9.97
C LEU A 49 -13.02 16.33 10.84
N ASN A 50 -12.12 16.27 11.83
CA ASN A 50 -12.13 15.21 12.82
C ASN A 50 -13.48 15.24 13.57
N VAL A 51 -13.99 14.06 13.92
CA VAL A 51 -15.32 13.94 14.55
C VAL A 51 -15.18 13.31 15.92
N HIS A 52 -15.44 14.09 16.95
CA HIS A 52 -15.60 13.58 18.31
C HIS A 52 -17.01 13.01 18.48
N PHE A 53 -17.10 11.70 18.63
CA PHE A 53 -18.33 11.05 19.13
C PHE A 53 -18.44 11.21 20.64
N LYS A 54 -17.30 11.29 21.32
CA LYS A 54 -17.20 11.73 22.72
C LYS A 54 -15.94 12.56 22.89
N ALA A 55 -16.12 13.86 23.12
CA ALA A 55 -15.01 14.74 23.47
C ALA A 55 -14.63 14.54 24.95
N PRO A 56 -13.34 14.60 25.30
CA PRO A 56 -12.93 14.60 26.70
C PRO A 56 -13.39 15.89 27.39
N THR A 57 -13.77 15.77 28.67
CA THR A 57 -14.17 16.93 29.47
C THR A 57 -13.00 17.61 30.18
N ASP A 58 -11.87 16.92 30.28
CA ASP A 58 -10.59 17.38 30.84
C ASP A 58 -9.48 16.42 30.38
N ASP A 59 -8.25 16.61 30.86
CA ASP A 59 -7.17 15.66 30.67
C ASP A 59 -7.58 14.23 31.08
N TYR A 60 -7.20 13.23 30.29
CA TYR A 60 -7.62 11.84 30.52
C TYR A 60 -7.27 11.32 31.92
N VAL A 61 -6.14 11.77 32.47
CA VAL A 61 -5.71 11.44 33.84
C VAL A 61 -6.65 12.06 34.88
N LYS A 62 -7.05 13.32 34.71
CA LYS A 62 -7.98 13.99 35.63
C LYS A 62 -9.38 13.41 35.53
N MET A 63 -9.83 13.06 34.33
CA MET A 63 -11.11 12.36 34.15
C MET A 63 -11.13 11.02 34.91
N PHE A 64 -10.04 10.24 34.86
CA PHE A 64 -9.92 9.00 35.65
C PHE A 64 -9.99 9.27 37.16
N GLU A 65 -9.24 10.26 37.65
CA GLU A 65 -9.23 10.64 39.06
C GLU A 65 -10.62 11.08 39.52
N GLN A 66 -11.35 11.83 38.70
CA GLN A 66 -12.72 12.25 38.96
C GLN A 66 -13.66 11.03 39.01
N MET A 67 -13.57 10.10 38.06
CA MET A 67 -14.38 8.89 38.06
C MET A 67 -14.11 8.00 39.28
N GLU A 68 -12.88 7.96 39.78
CA GLU A 68 -12.53 7.27 41.03
C GLU A 68 -13.13 7.97 42.25
N GLN A 69 -13.04 9.30 42.31
CA GLN A 69 -13.63 10.10 43.39
C GLN A 69 -15.15 10.00 43.45
N ASP A 70 -15.80 9.98 42.29
CA ASP A 70 -17.26 9.84 42.15
C ASP A 70 -17.76 8.41 42.40
N GLY A 71 -16.84 7.44 42.57
CA GLY A 71 -17.17 6.04 42.79
C GLY A 71 -17.72 5.32 41.55
N VAL A 72 -17.61 5.92 40.36
CA VAL A 72 -17.98 5.30 39.07
C VAL A 72 -17.08 4.10 38.79
N ILE A 73 -15.81 4.21 39.17
CA ILE A 73 -14.80 3.14 39.08
C ILE A 73 -14.12 2.94 40.43
N SER A 74 -13.52 1.76 40.62
CA SER A 74 -12.76 1.42 41.81
C SER A 74 -11.38 0.91 41.47
N THR A 75 -10.36 1.56 42.02
CA THR A 75 -8.96 1.14 41.99
C THR A 75 -8.58 0.25 43.17
N ARG A 76 -9.56 -0.17 43.99
CA ARG A 76 -9.30 -0.91 45.23
C ARG A 76 -8.56 -2.23 44.94
N GLY A 77 -7.37 -2.35 45.53
CA GLY A 77 -6.51 -3.53 45.37
C GLY A 77 -5.81 -3.60 44.01
N LEU A 78 -5.82 -2.51 43.25
CA LEU A 78 -5.00 -2.35 42.05
C LEU A 78 -3.54 -2.14 42.47
N LYS A 79 -2.61 -2.76 41.75
CA LYS A 79 -1.18 -2.53 41.98
C LYS A 79 -0.76 -1.19 41.39
N PRO A 80 0.31 -0.55 41.90
CA PRO A 80 0.81 0.70 41.35
C PRO A 80 1.18 0.64 39.86
N ASP A 81 1.68 -0.52 39.41
CA ASP A 81 2.12 -0.82 38.04
C ASP A 81 1.01 -1.37 37.14
N ALA A 82 -0.24 -1.42 37.61
CA ALA A 82 -1.32 -1.97 36.81
C ALA A 82 -1.73 -1.00 35.70
N VAL A 83 -1.96 -1.54 34.50
CA VAL A 83 -2.52 -0.81 33.37
C VAL A 83 -3.94 -0.33 33.70
N LYS A 84 -4.14 0.99 33.62
CA LYS A 84 -5.39 1.68 33.98
C LYS A 84 -6.22 2.13 32.78
N TYR A 85 -5.62 2.14 31.58
CA TYR A 85 -6.24 2.67 30.38
C TYR A 85 -5.96 1.76 29.19
N GLY A 86 -6.87 1.75 28.23
CA GLY A 86 -6.64 1.18 26.91
C GLY A 86 -7.10 2.14 25.83
N GLU A 87 -6.55 1.97 24.63
CA GLU A 87 -7.02 2.60 23.42
C GLU A 87 -7.49 1.51 22.45
N LEU A 88 -8.78 1.53 22.10
CA LEU A 88 -9.29 0.77 20.98
C LEU A 88 -9.09 1.60 19.70
N VAL A 89 -8.56 0.96 18.66
CA VAL A 89 -8.51 1.56 17.32
C VAL A 89 -9.29 0.71 16.36
N PHE A 90 -10.26 1.34 15.71
CA PHE A 90 -11.09 0.76 14.67
C PHE A 90 -10.72 1.35 13.31
N ASP A 91 -10.49 0.48 12.35
CA ASP A 91 -9.88 0.84 11.08
C ASP A 91 -10.40 -0.07 9.95
N VAL A 92 -10.50 0.49 8.74
CA VAL A 92 -10.78 -0.19 7.46
C VAL A 92 -9.92 0.50 6.40
N ASN A 93 -9.56 -0.19 5.31
CA ASN A 93 -8.73 0.43 4.28
C ASN A 93 -9.40 1.71 3.71
N SER A 94 -8.59 2.64 3.21
CA SER A 94 -9.12 3.90 2.67
C SER A 94 -9.98 3.70 1.41
N ALA A 95 -9.72 2.62 0.66
CA ALA A 95 -10.46 2.28 -0.55
C ALA A 95 -11.95 2.01 -0.25
N TYR A 96 -12.26 1.34 0.85
CA TYR A 96 -13.63 1.10 1.29
C TYR A 96 -14.41 2.40 1.40
N PHE A 97 -13.91 3.37 2.17
CA PHE A 97 -14.59 4.64 2.33
C PHE A 97 -14.65 5.45 1.03
N TYR A 98 -13.56 5.47 0.27
CA TYR A 98 -13.51 6.15 -1.03
C TYR A 98 -14.63 5.65 -1.97
N ASN A 99 -14.85 4.33 -2.03
CA ASN A 99 -15.86 3.71 -2.88
C ASN A 99 -17.30 3.90 -2.38
N HIS A 100 -17.49 4.27 -1.10
CA HIS A 100 -18.81 4.36 -0.46
C HIS A 100 -19.28 5.79 -0.17
N GLY A 101 -18.64 6.80 -0.76
CA GLY A 101 -19.02 8.22 -0.61
C GLY A 101 -18.10 9.03 0.30
N GLY A 102 -16.97 8.47 0.73
CA GLY A 102 -15.91 9.17 1.43
C GLY A 102 -16.30 9.59 2.85
N TYR A 103 -16.11 10.87 3.15
CA TYR A 103 -16.17 11.42 4.50
C TYR A 103 -17.52 11.20 5.20
N GLU A 104 -18.65 11.46 4.54
CA GLU A 104 -19.97 11.33 5.18
C GLU A 104 -20.30 9.87 5.51
N PHE A 105 -19.91 8.95 4.63
CA PHE A 105 -20.06 7.51 4.88
C PHE A 105 -19.15 7.05 6.02
N ALA A 106 -17.89 7.51 6.05
CA ALA A 106 -16.97 7.22 7.15
C ALA A 106 -17.51 7.74 8.50
N LYS A 107 -18.07 8.95 8.53
CA LYS A 107 -18.67 9.53 9.73
C LYS A 107 -19.81 8.66 10.28
N GLN A 108 -20.69 8.17 9.42
CA GLN A 108 -21.77 7.25 9.82
C GLN A 108 -21.22 5.89 10.27
N PHE A 109 -20.28 5.32 9.51
CA PHE A 109 -19.61 4.06 9.85
C PHE A 109 -18.98 4.13 11.24
N TYR A 110 -18.23 5.19 11.54
CA TYR A 110 -17.57 5.33 12.83
C TYR A 110 -18.51 5.75 13.96
N ALA A 111 -19.67 6.36 13.66
CA ALA A 111 -20.72 6.54 14.65
C ALA A 111 -21.30 5.19 15.12
N ASP A 112 -21.45 4.23 14.21
CA ASP A 112 -21.88 2.87 14.57
C ASP A 112 -20.75 2.08 15.24
N ALA A 113 -19.51 2.24 14.79
CA ALA A 113 -18.34 1.67 15.46
C ALA A 113 -18.19 2.18 16.90
N TYR A 114 -18.52 3.44 17.16
CA TYR A 114 -18.53 4.01 18.51
C TYR A 114 -19.56 3.33 19.42
N LYS A 115 -20.75 2.99 18.92
CA LYS A 115 -21.74 2.19 19.67
C LYS A 115 -21.20 0.80 19.98
N ALA A 116 -20.53 0.16 19.02
CA ALA A 116 -19.84 -1.11 19.24
C ALA A 116 -18.79 -0.98 20.35
N ALA A 117 -18.01 0.10 20.33
CA ALA A 117 -17.00 0.38 21.34
C ALA A 117 -17.61 0.49 22.73
N ALA A 118 -18.73 1.22 22.88
CA ALA A 118 -19.45 1.34 24.15
C ALA A 118 -19.90 -0.02 24.70
N GLU A 119 -20.43 -0.91 23.85
CA GLU A 119 -20.80 -2.28 24.24
C GLU A 119 -19.57 -3.10 24.64
N ILE A 120 -18.50 -3.07 23.83
CA ILE A 120 -17.25 -3.79 24.05
C ILE A 120 -16.61 -3.38 25.38
N VAL A 121 -16.56 -2.08 25.71
CA VAL A 121 -15.96 -1.60 26.96
C VAL A 121 -16.88 -1.78 28.16
N GLY A 122 -18.18 -1.99 27.94
CA GLY A 122 -19.18 -2.27 28.97
C GLY A 122 -19.95 -1.04 29.46
N GLY A 123 -19.93 0.06 28.70
CA GLY A 123 -20.66 1.29 28.99
C GLY A 123 -19.95 2.54 28.48
N GLU A 124 -20.72 3.49 27.94
CA GLU A 124 -20.22 4.77 27.44
C GLU A 124 -19.52 5.60 28.53
N GLN A 125 -19.96 5.48 29.78
CA GLN A 125 -19.36 6.17 30.93
C GLN A 125 -17.89 5.79 31.16
N TYR A 126 -17.43 4.64 30.64
CA TYR A 126 -16.03 4.20 30.78
C TYR A 126 -15.12 4.64 29.62
N ILE A 127 -15.68 5.31 28.62
CA ILE A 127 -14.93 5.93 27.52
C ILE A 127 -14.54 7.35 27.94
N LEU A 128 -13.26 7.69 27.84
CA LEU A 128 -12.73 9.03 28.11
C LEU A 128 -12.84 9.94 26.89
N SER A 129 -12.47 9.42 25.71
CA SER A 129 -12.59 10.11 24.43
C SER A 129 -12.85 9.10 23.31
N ALA A 130 -13.57 9.54 22.28
CA ALA A 130 -13.76 8.81 21.03
C ALA A 130 -13.75 9.79 19.86
N VAL A 131 -12.70 9.72 19.04
CA VAL A 131 -12.46 10.64 17.92
C VAL A 131 -12.12 9.89 16.63
N MET A 132 -12.85 10.22 15.57
CA MET A 132 -12.51 9.83 14.20
C MET A 132 -11.53 10.86 13.63
N HIS A 133 -10.33 10.42 13.26
CA HIS A 133 -9.42 11.23 12.48
C HIS A 133 -9.81 11.20 10.99
N ALA A 134 -9.85 12.37 10.38
CA ALA A 134 -10.19 12.61 8.98
C ALA A 134 -9.19 13.56 8.29
N ASP A 135 -8.09 13.84 8.97
CA ASP A 135 -7.02 14.75 8.59
C ASP A 135 -5.76 14.03 8.13
N GLU A 136 -5.73 12.69 8.13
CA GLU A 136 -4.55 11.92 7.73
C GLU A 136 -4.63 11.51 6.25
N ARG A 137 -3.72 12.02 5.42
CA ARG A 137 -3.67 11.74 3.98
C ARG A 137 -3.10 10.35 3.71
N ASN A 138 -3.79 9.55 2.90
CA ASN A 138 -3.23 8.33 2.34
C ASN A 138 -2.40 8.68 1.09
N ARG A 139 -1.09 8.89 1.27
CA ARG A 139 -0.18 9.27 0.17
C ARG A 139 -0.17 8.27 -0.97
N ALA A 140 -0.06 6.98 -0.65
CA ALA A 140 0.04 5.93 -1.67
C ALA A 140 -1.18 5.91 -2.60
N MET A 141 -2.38 5.98 -2.01
CA MET A 141 -3.62 6.04 -2.79
C MET A 141 -3.80 7.39 -3.50
N SER A 142 -3.44 8.49 -2.84
CA SER A 142 -3.51 9.82 -3.45
C SER A 142 -2.63 9.94 -4.71
N GLU A 143 -1.39 9.44 -4.63
CA GLU A 143 -0.47 9.44 -5.77
C GLU A 143 -0.94 8.52 -6.89
N ALA A 144 -1.53 7.37 -6.55
CA ALA A 144 -2.04 6.42 -7.53
C ALA A 144 -3.25 6.95 -8.31
N LEU A 145 -4.13 7.72 -7.66
CA LEU A 145 -5.34 8.29 -8.27
C LEU A 145 -5.14 9.70 -8.83
N GLY A 146 -4.08 10.41 -8.42
CA GLY A 146 -3.84 11.80 -8.82
C GLY A 146 -4.75 12.81 -8.12
N GLU A 147 -5.38 12.43 -7.01
CA GLU A 147 -6.25 13.29 -6.19
C GLU A 147 -6.03 13.04 -4.70
N ASP A 148 -6.51 13.94 -3.84
CA ASP A 148 -6.31 13.82 -2.40
C ASP A 148 -7.26 12.78 -1.77
N VAL A 149 -6.72 11.68 -1.28
CA VAL A 149 -7.47 10.66 -0.53
C VAL A 149 -7.01 10.62 0.92
N TYR A 150 -7.98 10.59 1.83
CA TYR A 150 -7.75 10.61 3.28
C TYR A 150 -8.08 9.26 3.91
N HIS A 151 -7.34 8.93 4.95
CA HIS A 151 -7.53 7.75 5.77
C HIS A 151 -8.38 8.11 6.99
N TYR A 152 -9.49 7.40 7.16
CA TYR A 152 -10.36 7.52 8.31
C TYR A 152 -10.11 6.36 9.26
N HIS A 153 -10.04 6.65 10.55
CA HIS A 153 -9.96 5.65 11.62
C HIS A 153 -10.44 6.27 12.94
N LEU A 154 -10.92 5.42 13.86
CA LEU A 154 -11.48 5.84 15.13
C LEU A 154 -10.58 5.38 16.27
N HIS A 155 -10.17 6.33 17.12
CA HIS A 155 -9.54 6.07 18.41
C HIS A 155 -10.57 6.18 19.52
N VAL A 156 -10.61 5.20 20.43
CA VAL A 156 -11.47 5.19 21.62
C VAL A 156 -10.62 4.91 22.84
N VAL A 157 -10.38 5.93 23.66
CA VAL A 157 -9.65 5.80 24.92
C VAL A 157 -10.64 5.45 26.02
N TYR A 158 -10.37 4.39 26.78
CA TYR A 158 -11.30 3.85 27.77
C TYR A 158 -10.59 3.30 29.02
N ILE A 159 -11.36 3.12 30.08
CA ILE A 159 -10.94 2.48 31.33
C ILE A 159 -11.40 1.01 31.31
N PRO A 160 -10.49 0.01 31.39
CA PRO A 160 -10.88 -1.38 31.41
C PRO A 160 -11.50 -1.75 32.77
N VAL A 161 -12.82 -1.96 32.78
CA VAL A 161 -13.57 -2.27 34.01
C VAL A 161 -14.22 -3.65 33.97
N VAL A 162 -14.41 -4.22 35.16
CA VAL A 162 -15.18 -5.45 35.38
C VAL A 162 -15.99 -5.33 36.66
N GLU A 163 -17.16 -5.95 36.70
CA GLU A 163 -17.91 -6.08 37.94
C GLU A 163 -17.21 -7.06 38.88
N LYS A 164 -17.05 -6.65 40.14
CA LYS A 164 -16.46 -7.50 41.18
C LYS A 164 -17.32 -7.48 42.44
N GLN A 165 -17.75 -8.67 42.84
CA GLN A 165 -18.36 -8.88 44.14
C GLN A 165 -17.27 -8.92 45.21
N ILE A 166 -17.38 -8.04 46.20
CA ILE A 166 -16.59 -8.06 47.42
C ILE A 166 -17.38 -8.84 48.45
N LEU A 167 -16.80 -9.92 48.96
CA LEU A 167 -17.46 -10.79 49.95
C LEU A 167 -17.11 -10.34 51.38
N TRP A 168 -18.01 -10.61 52.33
CA TRP A 168 -17.71 -10.46 53.75
C TRP A 168 -16.54 -11.36 54.15
N SER A 169 -15.56 -10.76 54.83
CA SER A 169 -14.36 -11.49 55.24
C SER A 169 -14.68 -12.62 56.22
N LYS A 170 -13.80 -13.63 56.28
CA LYS A 170 -13.86 -14.69 57.30
C LYS A 170 -13.79 -14.17 58.75
N ARG A 171 -13.35 -12.91 58.94
CA ARG A 171 -13.26 -12.24 60.26
C ARG A 171 -14.52 -11.42 60.59
N CYS A 172 -15.57 -11.47 59.79
CA CYS A 172 -16.85 -10.83 60.11
C CYS A 172 -17.40 -11.38 61.43
N LYS A 173 -17.88 -10.52 62.33
CA LYS A 173 -18.44 -10.94 63.62
C LYS A 173 -19.75 -11.72 63.45
N ASP A 174 -20.57 -11.28 62.50
CA ASP A 174 -21.79 -12.00 62.12
C ASP A 174 -21.40 -13.19 61.23
N GLU A 175 -21.68 -14.40 61.71
CA GLU A 175 -21.35 -15.63 61.02
C GLU A 175 -22.20 -15.86 59.78
N ALA A 176 -23.48 -15.41 59.80
CA ALA A 176 -24.40 -15.58 58.68
C ALA A 176 -23.98 -14.77 57.45
N LEU A 177 -23.24 -13.67 57.66
CA LEU A 177 -22.78 -12.81 56.58
C LEU A 177 -21.49 -13.31 55.93
N ARG A 178 -20.67 -14.15 56.58
CA ARG A 178 -19.35 -14.56 56.06
C ARG A 178 -19.48 -15.24 54.69
N GLY A 179 -18.70 -14.77 53.71
CA GLY A 179 -18.73 -15.32 52.34
C GLY A 179 -19.92 -14.88 51.48
N THR A 180 -20.90 -14.15 52.06
CA THR A 180 -21.96 -13.50 51.28
C THR A 180 -21.44 -12.21 50.64
N VAL A 181 -22.14 -11.74 49.59
CA VAL A 181 -21.78 -10.50 48.89
C VAL A 181 -22.00 -9.31 49.82
N LYS A 182 -20.92 -8.57 50.10
CA LYS A 182 -20.93 -7.34 50.87
C LYS A 182 -21.28 -6.14 50.00
N GLU A 183 -20.65 -6.04 48.84
CA GLU A 183 -20.86 -4.97 47.86
C GLU A 183 -20.43 -5.45 46.48
N VAL A 184 -20.96 -4.83 45.43
CA VAL A 184 -20.50 -5.00 44.05
C VAL A 184 -19.84 -3.71 43.63
N ILE A 185 -18.61 -3.79 43.12
CA ILE A 185 -17.84 -2.64 42.67
C ILE A 185 -17.50 -2.78 41.19
N THR A 186 -17.38 -1.64 40.49
CA THR A 186 -16.81 -1.56 39.15
C THR A 186 -15.29 -1.50 39.27
N GLN A 187 -14.61 -2.64 39.26
CA GLN A 187 -13.17 -2.71 39.45
C GLN A 187 -12.43 -2.38 38.14
N VAL A 188 -11.44 -1.49 38.18
CA VAL A 188 -10.47 -1.33 37.08
C VAL A 188 -9.58 -2.58 37.00
N SER A 189 -9.60 -3.27 35.86
CA SER A 189 -8.80 -4.48 35.63
C SER A 189 -8.65 -4.80 34.13
N ARG A 190 -7.52 -4.41 33.55
CA ARG A 190 -7.12 -4.81 32.19
C ARG A 190 -7.11 -6.32 31.98
N SER A 191 -6.50 -7.06 32.91
CA SER A 191 -6.32 -8.52 32.77
C SER A 191 -7.66 -9.26 32.74
N LYS A 192 -8.59 -8.89 33.62
CA LYS A 192 -9.93 -9.49 33.66
C LYS A 192 -10.80 -9.06 32.49
N LYS A 193 -10.72 -7.79 32.09
CA LYS A 193 -11.44 -7.26 30.93
C LYS A 193 -11.14 -8.06 29.66
N TRP A 194 -9.87 -8.43 29.49
CA TRP A 194 -9.37 -9.16 28.31
C TRP A 194 -9.04 -10.61 28.64
N GLU A 195 -9.85 -11.27 29.48
CA GLU A 195 -9.74 -12.72 29.72
C GLU A 195 -10.12 -13.52 28.46
N SER A 196 -9.39 -14.60 28.20
CA SER A 196 -9.69 -15.50 27.09
C SER A 196 -10.97 -16.30 27.37
N LYS A 197 -11.88 -16.36 26.39
CA LYS A 197 -13.16 -17.06 26.52
C LYS A 197 -13.05 -18.51 26.03
N PRO A 198 -13.79 -19.48 26.58
CA PRO A 198 -13.82 -20.83 26.03
C PRO A 198 -14.47 -20.84 24.64
N VAL A 199 -13.93 -21.66 23.73
CA VAL A 199 -14.57 -21.97 22.46
C VAL A 199 -15.77 -22.87 22.75
N LEU A 200 -16.95 -22.51 22.25
CA LEU A 200 -18.17 -23.30 22.42
C LEU A 200 -18.41 -24.16 21.18
N GLY A 201 -18.89 -25.39 21.38
CA GLY A 201 -19.36 -26.28 20.32
C GLY A 201 -20.76 -25.90 19.83
N GLU A 202 -21.28 -26.66 18.86
CA GLU A 202 -22.65 -26.46 18.31
C GLU A 202 -23.75 -26.64 19.35
N ASP A 203 -23.47 -27.39 20.43
CA ASP A 203 -24.35 -27.61 21.57
C ASP A 203 -24.28 -26.50 22.65
N GLY A 204 -23.44 -25.48 22.43
CA GLY A 204 -23.19 -24.40 23.37
C GLY A 204 -22.25 -24.77 24.52
N ASN A 205 -21.71 -26.00 24.56
CA ASN A 205 -20.78 -26.44 25.61
C ASN A 205 -19.33 -26.09 25.27
N PRO A 206 -18.47 -25.79 26.27
CA PRO A 206 -17.04 -25.56 26.02
C PRO A 206 -16.35 -26.76 25.37
N MET A 207 -15.75 -26.54 24.21
CA MET A 207 -14.92 -27.55 23.54
C MET A 207 -13.68 -27.86 24.39
N LEU A 208 -13.36 -29.16 24.48
CA LEU A 208 -12.19 -29.66 25.18
C LEU A 208 -11.14 -30.15 24.18
N ASN A 209 -9.87 -29.94 24.48
CA ASN A 209 -8.78 -30.54 23.73
C ASN A 209 -8.64 -32.04 24.06
N ALA A 210 -7.73 -32.75 23.36
CA ALA A 210 -7.46 -34.17 23.60
C ALA A 210 -7.03 -34.50 25.04
N LYS A 211 -6.60 -33.51 25.84
CA LYS A 211 -6.21 -33.64 27.26
C LYS A 211 -7.34 -33.24 28.22
N GLY A 212 -8.57 -33.04 27.74
CA GLY A 212 -9.73 -32.65 28.56
C GLY A 212 -9.74 -31.20 29.04
N LYS A 213 -8.83 -30.34 28.56
CA LYS A 213 -8.77 -28.92 28.93
C LYS A 213 -9.60 -28.08 27.94
N LYS A 214 -10.33 -27.10 28.45
CA LYS A 214 -11.09 -26.14 27.63
C LYS A 214 -10.18 -25.45 26.61
N ILE A 215 -10.60 -25.48 25.35
CA ILE A 215 -9.96 -24.71 24.28
C ILE A 215 -10.36 -23.24 24.49
N LEU A 216 -9.37 -22.37 24.61
CA LEU A 216 -9.59 -20.94 24.84
C LEU A 216 -9.37 -20.17 23.55
N LYS A 217 -10.26 -19.20 23.31
CA LYS A 217 -10.13 -18.19 22.30
C LYS A 217 -9.52 -16.94 22.91
N SER A 218 -8.45 -16.46 22.30
CA SER A 218 -7.78 -15.22 22.71
C SER A 218 -8.78 -14.06 22.77
N SER A 219 -8.69 -13.23 23.80
CA SER A 219 -9.60 -12.11 24.02
C SER A 219 -9.62 -11.10 22.87
N TYR A 220 -8.48 -10.83 22.24
CA TYR A 220 -8.44 -9.94 21.07
C TYR A 220 -9.01 -10.58 19.80
N SER A 221 -9.06 -11.92 19.73
CA SER A 221 -9.83 -12.58 18.67
C SER A 221 -11.33 -12.42 18.90
N VAL A 222 -11.77 -12.43 20.17
CA VAL A 222 -13.16 -12.10 20.54
C VAL A 222 -13.45 -10.64 20.20
N LEU A 223 -12.59 -9.69 20.55
CA LEU A 223 -12.73 -8.27 20.18
C LEU A 223 -12.96 -8.07 18.67
N GLN A 224 -12.13 -8.71 17.84
CA GLN A 224 -12.27 -8.61 16.38
C GLN A 224 -13.58 -9.21 15.87
N ASP A 225 -14.08 -10.26 16.51
CA ASP A 225 -15.35 -10.88 16.15
C ASP A 225 -16.55 -10.07 16.60
N ASP A 226 -16.51 -9.56 17.83
CA ASP A 226 -17.56 -8.72 18.41
C ASP A 226 -17.73 -7.46 17.57
N PHE A 227 -16.61 -6.80 17.21
CA PHE A 227 -16.63 -5.64 16.30
C PHE A 227 -17.18 -6.00 14.91
N PHE A 228 -16.66 -7.06 14.29
CA PHE A 228 -17.11 -7.49 12.96
C PHE A 228 -18.62 -7.80 12.93
N ASN A 229 -19.10 -8.59 13.90
CA ASN A 229 -20.51 -8.97 13.98
C ASN A 229 -21.40 -7.74 14.24
N PHE A 230 -20.94 -6.80 15.07
CA PHE A 230 -21.66 -5.56 15.31
C PHE A 230 -21.80 -4.75 14.01
N MET A 231 -20.71 -4.54 13.28
CA MET A 231 -20.73 -3.78 12.01
C MET A 231 -21.60 -4.48 10.96
N ARG A 232 -21.52 -5.80 10.85
CA ARG A 232 -22.43 -6.60 9.99
C ARG A 232 -23.90 -6.36 10.33
N ASN A 233 -24.24 -6.40 11.62
CA ASN A 233 -25.61 -6.18 12.11
C ASN A 233 -26.08 -4.73 11.91
N ALA A 234 -25.15 -3.77 11.91
CA ALA A 234 -25.42 -2.36 11.60
C ALA A 234 -25.65 -2.12 10.08
N GLY A 235 -25.47 -3.12 9.23
CA GLY A 235 -25.76 -3.05 7.79
C GLY A 235 -24.53 -3.03 6.88
N TYR A 236 -23.31 -3.14 7.43
CA TYR A 236 -22.08 -3.14 6.63
C TYR A 236 -21.83 -4.54 6.02
N THR A 237 -22.55 -4.76 4.91
CA THR A 237 -22.66 -5.89 3.98
C THR A 237 -21.42 -6.58 3.42
N ASP A 238 -20.33 -5.85 3.38
CA ASP A 238 -19.28 -6.03 2.38
C ASP A 238 -17.89 -5.90 2.98
N VAL A 239 -17.82 -5.65 4.30
CA VAL A 239 -16.60 -5.81 5.06
C VAL A 239 -16.39 -7.25 5.47
N GLU A 240 -15.12 -7.63 5.63
CA GLU A 240 -14.71 -8.94 6.11
C GLU A 240 -14.02 -8.87 7.48
N ARG A 241 -14.13 -9.95 8.25
CA ARG A 241 -13.34 -10.14 9.46
C ARG A 241 -11.87 -10.36 9.06
N GLY A 242 -10.91 -9.77 9.79
CA GLY A 242 -9.48 -10.11 9.68
C GLY A 242 -9.20 -11.63 9.66
N GLU A 243 -8.03 -12.07 9.19
CA GLU A 243 -7.72 -13.50 9.16
C GLU A 243 -7.61 -14.12 10.58
N ARG A 244 -8.33 -15.21 10.83
CA ARG A 244 -8.28 -15.92 12.12
C ARG A 244 -6.97 -16.68 12.25
N GLY A 245 -6.27 -16.50 13.37
CA GLY A 245 -4.99 -17.17 13.58
C GLY A 245 -3.85 -16.60 12.72
N SER A 246 -4.02 -15.39 12.18
CA SER A 246 -2.95 -14.68 11.47
C SER A 246 -1.67 -14.64 12.30
N THR A 247 -0.54 -14.96 11.65
CA THR A 247 0.81 -14.89 12.23
C THR A 247 1.51 -13.56 11.91
N GLU A 248 0.78 -12.58 11.35
CA GLU A 248 1.35 -11.28 11.06
C GLU A 248 1.71 -10.52 12.33
N GLU A 249 2.92 -9.95 12.33
CA GLU A 249 3.36 -9.07 13.39
C GLU A 249 2.81 -7.66 13.16
N HIS A 250 2.37 -7.01 14.24
CA HIS A 250 1.96 -5.62 14.18
C HIS A 250 3.18 -4.73 13.89
N LEU A 251 3.09 -3.95 12.81
CA LEU A 251 4.05 -2.90 12.49
C LEU A 251 3.53 -1.56 13.00
N THR A 252 4.44 -0.78 13.60
CA THR A 252 4.19 0.65 13.82
C THR A 252 3.89 1.36 12.50
N VAL A 253 3.19 2.48 12.55
CA VAL A 253 2.85 3.27 11.35
C VAL A 253 4.08 3.58 10.49
N THR A 254 5.20 3.95 11.12
CA THR A 254 6.47 4.21 10.42
C THR A 254 7.04 2.95 9.77
N GLN A 255 7.06 1.81 10.46
CA GLN A 255 7.55 0.54 9.91
C GLN A 255 6.71 0.10 8.70
N PHE A 256 5.39 0.20 8.80
CA PHE A 256 4.48 -0.13 7.71
C PHE A 256 4.76 0.74 6.46
N LYS A 257 4.91 2.06 6.65
CA LYS A 257 5.23 2.99 5.55
C LYS A 257 6.57 2.67 4.89
N VAL A 258 7.61 2.38 5.68
CA VAL A 258 8.92 1.99 5.16
C VAL A 258 8.84 0.71 4.34
N GLN A 259 8.09 -0.29 4.82
CA GLN A 259 7.91 -1.55 4.08
C GLN A 259 7.14 -1.34 2.77
N ALA A 260 6.10 -0.52 2.78
CA ALA A 260 5.33 -0.19 1.57
C ALA A 260 6.18 0.55 0.53
N GLU A 261 6.99 1.53 0.95
CA GLU A 261 7.92 2.23 0.04
C GLU A 261 9.01 1.30 -0.50
N GLN A 262 9.51 0.36 0.30
CA GLN A 262 10.47 -0.64 -0.17
C GLN A 262 9.87 -1.52 -1.28
N GLN A 263 8.65 -2.02 -1.10
CA GLN A 263 7.96 -2.81 -2.12
C GLN A 263 7.71 -2.00 -3.41
N ARG A 264 7.34 -0.71 -3.25
CA ARG A 264 7.16 0.21 -4.37
C ARG A 264 8.48 0.46 -5.12
N LEU A 265 9.58 0.65 -4.40
CA LEU A 265 10.92 0.79 -4.99
C LEU A 265 11.34 -0.46 -5.75
N GLU A 266 11.09 -1.66 -5.22
CA GLU A 266 11.36 -2.92 -5.90
C GLU A 266 10.55 -3.05 -7.20
N ALA A 267 9.26 -2.71 -7.18
CA ALA A 267 8.41 -2.72 -8.36
C ALA A 267 8.90 -1.72 -9.43
N VAL A 268 9.23 -0.49 -9.05
CA VAL A 268 9.76 0.53 -9.97
C VAL A 268 11.11 0.11 -10.54
N THR A 269 11.98 -0.48 -9.73
CA THR A 269 13.28 -0.99 -10.19
C THR A 269 13.11 -2.11 -11.23
N GLY A 270 12.15 -3.02 -11.02
CA GLY A 270 11.79 -4.04 -12.01
C GLY A 270 11.29 -3.44 -13.33
N GLN A 271 10.46 -2.39 -13.26
CA GLN A 271 9.99 -1.67 -14.45
C GLN A 271 11.13 -0.96 -15.20
N VAL A 272 12.09 -0.36 -14.48
CA VAL A 272 13.28 0.25 -15.07
C VAL A 272 14.10 -0.78 -15.82
N ALA A 273 14.41 -1.92 -15.19
CA ALA A 273 15.18 -2.98 -15.82
C ALA A 273 14.50 -3.48 -17.11
N GLN A 274 13.17 -3.63 -17.08
CA GLN A 274 12.40 -4.01 -18.26
C GLN A 274 12.43 -2.93 -19.36
N ALA A 275 12.34 -1.65 -18.97
CA ALA A 275 12.40 -0.53 -19.92
C ALA A 275 13.81 -0.41 -20.56
N GLU A 276 14.87 -0.62 -19.79
CA GLU A 276 16.25 -0.64 -20.28
C GLU A 276 16.47 -1.77 -21.28
N GLN A 277 15.95 -2.98 -21.00
CA GLN A 277 16.00 -4.09 -21.94
C GLN A 277 15.27 -3.76 -23.25
N ASN A 278 14.05 -3.21 -23.16
CA ASN A 278 13.27 -2.81 -24.33
C ASN A 278 13.98 -1.72 -25.14
N LEU A 279 14.70 -0.81 -24.48
CA LEU A 279 15.48 0.25 -25.10
C LEU A 279 16.65 -0.33 -25.91
N GLU A 280 17.39 -1.28 -25.34
CA GLU A 280 18.49 -1.96 -26.04
C GLU A 280 17.99 -2.76 -27.25
N ASP A 281 16.86 -3.47 -27.12
CA ASP A 281 16.25 -4.19 -28.23
C ASP A 281 15.82 -3.24 -29.37
N ALA A 282 15.25 -2.08 -29.02
CA ALA A 282 14.89 -1.05 -29.99
C ALA A 282 16.12 -0.43 -30.68
N LYS A 283 17.22 -0.20 -29.95
CA LYS A 283 18.51 0.24 -30.53
C LYS A 283 19.04 -0.78 -31.53
N ALA A 284 19.05 -2.07 -31.17
CA ALA A 284 19.50 -3.15 -32.05
C ALA A 284 18.65 -3.26 -33.32
N ALA A 285 17.31 -3.17 -33.18
CA ALA A 285 16.39 -3.16 -34.32
C ALA A 285 16.63 -1.95 -35.24
N THR A 286 16.84 -0.76 -34.65
CA THR A 286 17.14 0.47 -35.40
C THR A 286 18.44 0.36 -36.18
N ALA A 287 19.50 -0.18 -35.56
CA ALA A 287 20.77 -0.43 -36.23
C ALA A 287 20.63 -1.38 -37.42
N LYS A 288 19.80 -2.43 -37.29
CA LYS A 288 19.49 -3.37 -38.39
C LYS A 288 18.75 -2.69 -39.54
N GLN A 289 17.76 -1.85 -39.25
CA GLN A 289 17.04 -1.09 -40.28
C GLN A 289 17.94 -0.08 -40.98
N LYS A 290 18.82 0.61 -40.25
CA LYS A 290 19.80 1.54 -40.82
C LYS A 290 20.73 0.84 -41.82
N LYS A 291 21.26 -0.34 -41.48
CA LYS A 291 22.07 -1.16 -42.41
C LYS A 291 21.29 -1.54 -43.68
N LYS A 292 20.01 -1.89 -43.55
CA LYS A 292 19.13 -2.23 -44.69
C LYS A 292 18.83 -1.01 -45.56
N LEU A 293 18.67 0.17 -44.96
CA LEU A 293 18.49 1.41 -45.69
C LEU A 293 19.76 1.77 -46.48
N GLU A 294 20.93 1.65 -45.86
CA GLU A 294 22.22 1.87 -46.50
C GLU A 294 22.45 0.92 -47.69
N SER A 295 22.06 -0.36 -47.57
CA SER A 295 22.16 -1.31 -48.68
C SER A 295 21.22 -0.95 -49.84
N LEU A 296 19.96 -0.62 -49.55
CA LEU A 296 18.99 -0.20 -50.56
C LEU A 296 19.39 1.10 -51.27
N GLN A 297 19.99 2.05 -50.54
CA GLN A 297 20.53 3.29 -51.13
C GLN A 297 21.68 2.99 -52.09
N LYS A 298 22.57 2.04 -51.76
CA LYS A 298 23.65 1.61 -52.66
C LYS A 298 23.10 0.95 -53.93
N GLU A 299 22.14 0.03 -53.79
CA GLU A 299 21.48 -0.63 -54.92
C GLU A 299 20.77 0.37 -55.84
N THR A 300 20.05 1.34 -55.27
CA THR A 300 19.33 2.37 -56.04
C THR A 300 20.32 3.29 -56.79
N LYS A 301 21.44 3.67 -56.16
CA LYS A 301 22.50 4.42 -56.84
C LYS A 301 23.10 3.62 -58.00
N ALA A 302 23.40 2.34 -57.80
CA ALA A 302 23.91 1.47 -58.85
C ALA A 302 22.92 1.32 -60.02
N ALA A 303 21.63 1.12 -59.74
CA ALA A 303 20.58 1.06 -60.77
C ALA A 303 20.43 2.40 -61.53
N LYS A 304 20.63 3.53 -60.86
CA LYS A 304 20.63 4.87 -61.49
C LYS A 304 21.85 5.09 -62.39
N THR A 305 23.01 4.51 -62.05
CA THR A 305 24.21 4.53 -62.89
C THR A 305 24.05 3.62 -64.13
N ILE A 306 23.34 2.48 -64.01
CA ILE A 306 23.04 1.58 -65.14
C ILE A 306 22.02 2.20 -66.13
N ALA A 307 21.22 3.19 -65.69
CA ALA A 307 20.29 3.92 -66.55
C ALA A 307 20.94 5.01 -67.45
N LEU A 308 22.28 5.06 -67.54
CA LEU A 308 23.00 6.01 -68.40
C LEU A 308 24.09 5.29 -69.22
N THR A 309 23.70 4.79 -70.38
CA THR A 309 24.46 4.98 -71.63
C THR A 309 23.51 5.47 -72.71
N VAL A 310 22.85 6.61 -72.44
CA VAL A 310 22.07 7.38 -73.44
C VAL A 310 22.93 7.69 -74.67
N GLN A 311 24.24 7.87 -74.49
CA GLN A 311 25.20 8.06 -75.57
C GLN A 311 25.21 6.91 -76.60
N ASP A 312 25.13 5.65 -76.19
CA ASP A 312 25.17 4.52 -77.14
C ASP A 312 23.91 4.45 -78.02
N ILE A 313 22.77 4.91 -77.50
CA ILE A 313 21.50 5.01 -78.25
C ILE A 313 21.51 6.24 -79.18
N GLU A 314 22.07 7.37 -78.75
CA GLU A 314 22.12 8.61 -79.53
C GLU A 314 23.00 8.53 -80.79
N VAL A 315 24.00 7.65 -80.82
CA VAL A 315 24.84 7.39 -82.02
C VAL A 315 24.41 6.18 -82.86
N MET A 316 23.34 5.47 -82.50
CA MET A 316 22.81 4.34 -83.30
C MET A 316 21.97 4.83 -84.49
N GLY A 317 22.15 4.17 -85.63
CA GLY A 317 21.44 4.48 -86.87
C GLY A 317 22.18 5.48 -87.74
N LYS A 318 22.32 5.14 -89.02
CA LYS A 318 22.92 6.03 -90.03
C LYS A 318 21.83 6.63 -90.89
N LYS A 319 21.95 7.93 -91.22
CA LYS A 319 21.06 8.59 -92.17
C LYS A 319 21.29 8.00 -93.56
N ALA A 320 20.22 7.54 -94.22
CA ALA A 320 20.31 7.00 -95.56
C ALA A 320 20.80 8.08 -96.55
N THR A 321 21.65 7.69 -97.51
CA THR A 321 22.33 8.63 -98.42
C THR A 321 21.38 9.33 -99.40
N PHE A 322 20.16 8.80 -99.58
CA PHE A 322 19.06 9.43 -100.30
C PHE A 322 17.75 9.23 -99.54
N GLY A 323 17.09 10.34 -99.19
CA GLY A 323 15.87 10.37 -98.40
C GLY A 323 16.09 10.64 -96.90
N ASN A 324 15.05 11.09 -96.20
CA ASN A 324 15.14 11.53 -94.80
C ASN A 324 15.01 10.38 -93.78
N ASN A 325 15.30 9.15 -94.19
CA ASN A 325 15.09 7.94 -93.38
C ASN A 325 16.36 7.55 -92.62
N ILE A 326 16.19 7.06 -91.39
CA ILE A 326 17.28 6.47 -90.58
C ILE A 326 17.25 4.96 -90.78
N THR A 327 18.39 4.37 -91.12
CA THR A 327 18.55 2.92 -91.26
C THR A 327 19.31 2.35 -90.07
N LEU A 328 18.73 1.34 -89.42
CA LEU A 328 19.32 0.55 -88.35
C LEU A 328 19.67 -0.84 -88.88
N THR A 329 20.84 -1.35 -88.51
CA THR A 329 21.20 -2.76 -88.77
C THR A 329 20.36 -3.70 -87.90
N PRO A 330 20.22 -4.98 -88.28
CA PRO A 330 19.51 -5.97 -87.47
C PRO A 330 20.04 -6.06 -86.03
N ASP A 331 21.36 -5.99 -85.84
CA ASP A 331 22.00 -6.05 -84.52
C ASP A 331 21.74 -4.79 -83.69
N GLU A 332 21.73 -3.59 -84.30
CA GLU A 332 21.33 -2.34 -83.63
C GLU A 332 19.85 -2.38 -83.23
N CYS A 333 18.97 -2.93 -84.07
CA CYS A 333 17.55 -3.09 -83.77
C CYS A 333 17.33 -4.07 -82.61
N ASP A 334 18.05 -5.19 -82.57
CA ASP A 334 17.96 -6.15 -81.48
C ASP A 334 18.54 -5.58 -80.17
N THR A 335 19.64 -4.84 -80.25
CA THR A 335 20.21 -4.12 -79.11
C THR A 335 19.24 -3.08 -78.56
N LEU A 336 18.59 -2.29 -79.43
CA LEU A 336 17.60 -1.29 -79.03
C LEU A 336 16.35 -1.92 -78.41
N LYS A 337 15.89 -3.08 -78.91
CA LYS A 337 14.83 -3.87 -78.27
C LYS A 337 15.24 -4.36 -76.88
N ARG A 338 16.44 -4.90 -76.72
CA ARG A 338 16.96 -5.34 -75.41
C ARG A 338 17.06 -4.19 -74.42
N TYR A 339 17.57 -3.03 -74.86
CA TYR A 339 17.64 -1.83 -74.02
C TYR A 339 16.27 -1.28 -73.66
N ALA A 340 15.31 -1.26 -74.58
CA ALA A 340 13.94 -0.85 -74.29
C ALA A 340 13.27 -1.79 -73.26
N VAL A 341 13.41 -3.11 -73.42
CA VAL A 341 12.90 -4.10 -72.46
C VAL A 341 13.56 -3.94 -71.08
N ASN A 342 14.89 -3.84 -71.04
CA ASN A 342 15.63 -3.63 -69.80
C ASN A 342 15.30 -2.28 -69.14
N GLY A 343 15.06 -1.23 -69.93
CA GLY A 343 14.63 0.09 -69.44
C GLY A 343 13.24 0.05 -68.80
N ILE A 344 12.30 -0.70 -69.38
CA ILE A 344 10.98 -0.93 -68.79
C ILE A 344 11.10 -1.68 -67.45
N ILE A 345 11.90 -2.74 -67.41
CA ILE A 345 12.15 -3.52 -66.17
C ILE A 345 12.81 -2.65 -65.11
N ALA A 346 13.87 -1.91 -65.47
CA ALA A 346 14.60 -1.03 -64.57
C ALA A 346 13.76 0.14 -64.05
N ASN A 347 12.82 0.65 -64.85
CA ASN A 347 11.90 1.70 -64.41
C ASN A 347 10.85 1.16 -63.44
N ALA A 348 10.32 -0.04 -63.69
CA ALA A 348 9.43 -0.74 -62.77
C ALA A 348 10.13 -1.05 -61.43
N ASP A 349 11.38 -1.52 -61.49
CA ASP A 349 12.20 -1.77 -60.30
C ASP A 349 12.55 -0.47 -59.55
N ASN A 350 12.89 0.61 -60.25
CA ASN A 350 13.13 1.91 -59.64
C ASN A 350 11.87 2.45 -58.94
N LYS A 351 10.68 2.28 -59.55
CA LYS A 351 9.42 2.67 -58.91
C LYS A 351 9.19 1.89 -57.63
N ARG A 352 9.37 0.56 -57.66
CA ARG A 352 9.24 -0.33 -56.50
C ARG A 352 10.26 0.00 -55.41
N LEU A 353 11.50 0.33 -55.77
CA LEU A 353 12.54 0.74 -54.82
C LEU A 353 12.23 2.09 -54.17
N LYS A 354 11.72 3.07 -54.93
CA LYS A 354 11.26 4.35 -54.38
C LYS A 354 10.11 4.19 -53.40
N GLU A 355 9.14 3.32 -53.70
CA GLU A 355 8.02 3.02 -52.80
C GLU A 355 8.51 2.35 -51.50
N LYS A 356 9.44 1.39 -51.60
CA LYS A 356 10.08 0.77 -50.42
C LYS A 356 10.88 1.77 -49.59
N LEU A 357 11.59 2.69 -50.23
CA LEU A 357 12.34 3.75 -49.55
C LEU A 357 11.40 4.67 -48.76
N ALA A 358 10.33 5.16 -49.38
CA ALA A 358 9.33 5.99 -48.72
C ALA A 358 8.67 5.26 -47.54
N SER A 359 8.36 3.97 -47.69
CA SER A 359 7.82 3.14 -46.60
C SER A 359 8.82 2.95 -45.45
N ALA A 360 10.11 2.78 -45.76
CA ALA A 360 11.16 2.65 -44.76
C ALA A 360 11.38 3.97 -44.00
N GLU A 361 11.38 5.11 -44.69
CA GLU A 361 11.47 6.45 -44.09
C GLU A 361 10.32 6.71 -43.11
N LYS A 362 9.08 6.38 -43.51
CA LYS A 362 7.91 6.49 -42.63
C LYS A 362 8.04 5.59 -41.39
N THR A 363 8.55 4.38 -41.56
CA THR A 363 8.76 3.43 -40.45
C THR A 363 9.82 3.95 -39.48
N VAL A 364 10.95 4.48 -39.98
CA VAL A 364 12.00 5.09 -39.14
C VAL A 364 11.45 6.28 -38.36
N SER A 365 10.63 7.13 -38.97
CA SER A 365 9.99 8.25 -38.29
C SER A 365 9.08 7.81 -37.13
N ILE A 366 8.26 6.76 -37.33
CA ILE A 366 7.40 6.20 -36.27
C ILE A 366 8.23 5.63 -35.12
N TRP A 367 9.30 4.88 -35.42
CA TRP A 367 10.17 4.31 -34.39
C TRP A 367 10.95 5.37 -33.64
N LYS A 368 11.35 6.46 -34.32
CA LYS A 368 11.99 7.61 -33.69
C LYS A 368 11.04 8.28 -32.67
N GLN A 369 9.79 8.51 -33.05
CA GLN A 369 8.78 9.06 -32.12
C GLN A 369 8.51 8.13 -30.93
N ARG A 370 8.45 6.81 -31.16
CA ARG A 370 8.31 5.83 -30.07
C ARG A 370 9.51 5.84 -29.13
N TYR A 371 10.72 5.93 -29.68
CA TYR A 371 11.94 6.05 -28.89
C TYR A 371 11.94 7.33 -28.04
N GLU A 372 11.60 8.48 -28.64
CA GLU A 372 11.51 9.75 -27.93
C GLU A 372 10.52 9.69 -26.77
N ALA A 373 9.32 9.12 -27.00
CA ALA A 373 8.30 8.97 -25.95
C ALA A 373 8.72 8.02 -24.81
N VAL A 374 9.44 6.93 -25.12
CA VAL A 374 9.98 6.02 -24.10
C VAL A 374 11.14 6.67 -23.34
N ASN A 375 12.01 7.41 -24.04
CA ASN A 375 13.15 8.11 -23.46
C ASN A 375 12.69 9.22 -22.51
N GLU A 376 11.64 9.95 -22.85
CA GLU A 376 11.05 10.97 -21.98
C GLU A 376 10.55 10.36 -20.65
N LYS A 377 9.80 9.25 -20.72
CA LYS A 377 9.37 8.50 -19.52
C LYS A 377 10.54 7.97 -18.70
N TYR A 378 11.59 7.48 -19.35
CA TYR A 378 12.80 7.02 -18.67
C TYR A 378 13.50 8.17 -17.94
N MET A 379 13.63 9.34 -18.58
CA MET A 379 14.28 10.51 -17.99
C MET A 379 13.48 11.05 -16.80
N GLU A 380 12.15 11.10 -16.89
CA GLU A 380 11.30 11.48 -15.75
C GLU A 380 11.47 10.53 -14.56
N LEU A 381 11.47 9.22 -14.82
CA LEU A 381 11.59 8.22 -13.77
C LEU A 381 13.00 8.25 -13.14
N LYS A 382 14.04 8.41 -13.97
CA LYS A 382 15.41 8.58 -13.51
C LYS A 382 15.55 9.84 -12.66
N GLN A 383 14.93 10.95 -13.05
CA GLN A 383 14.97 12.19 -12.29
C GLN A 383 14.31 12.04 -10.91
N LYS A 384 13.17 11.33 -10.83
CA LYS A 384 12.52 11.01 -9.55
C LYS A 384 13.38 10.10 -8.66
N ALA A 385 14.13 9.18 -9.26
CA ALA A 385 15.02 8.26 -8.55
C ALA A 385 16.40 8.85 -8.22
N GLN A 386 16.80 9.95 -8.87
CA GLN A 386 18.16 10.51 -8.80
C GLN A 386 18.63 10.84 -7.37
N PRO A 387 17.83 11.47 -6.49
CA PRO A 387 18.27 11.77 -5.12
C PRO A 387 18.62 10.51 -4.31
N PHE A 388 17.94 9.39 -4.60
CA PHE A 388 18.21 8.11 -3.97
C PHE A 388 19.44 7.42 -4.56
N LEU A 389 19.61 7.47 -5.87
CA LEU A 389 20.81 6.96 -6.55
C LEU A 389 22.06 7.72 -6.10
N ASP A 390 21.98 9.05 -5.97
CA ASP A 390 23.07 9.89 -5.47
C ASP A 390 23.42 9.52 -4.02
N ALA A 391 22.42 9.29 -3.17
CA ALA A 391 22.63 8.86 -1.79
C ALA A 391 23.31 7.48 -1.71
N LEU A 392 22.92 6.54 -2.57
CA LEU A 392 23.55 5.22 -2.68
C LEU A 392 24.98 5.31 -3.23
N GLU A 393 25.26 6.19 -4.18
CA GLU A 393 26.60 6.35 -4.75
C GLU A 393 27.57 6.98 -3.76
N ILE A 394 27.12 8.00 -3.02
CA ILE A 394 27.92 8.72 -2.02
C ILE A 394 28.21 7.85 -0.79
N ALA A 395 27.24 7.04 -0.37
CA ALA A 395 27.36 6.30 0.89
C ALA A 395 26.57 4.97 0.89
N SER A 396 26.79 4.11 -0.11
CA SER A 396 26.07 2.83 -0.28
C SER A 396 25.96 2.00 1.00
N GLU A 397 27.07 1.83 1.73
CA GLU A 397 27.10 1.10 2.99
C GLU A 397 26.38 1.83 4.12
N LYS A 398 26.43 3.17 4.19
CA LYS A 398 25.70 3.94 5.21
C LYS A 398 24.20 4.00 4.93
N VAL A 399 23.79 4.08 3.67
CA VAL A 399 22.37 4.04 3.30
C VAL A 399 21.80 2.65 3.56
N ARG A 400 22.51 1.58 3.15
CA ARG A 400 22.13 0.20 3.49
C ARG A 400 22.14 -0.05 5.00
N ALA A 401 23.16 0.44 5.71
CA ALA A 401 23.24 0.34 7.16
C ALA A 401 22.17 1.18 7.86
N PHE A 402 21.79 2.34 7.33
CA PHE A 402 20.71 3.16 7.87
C PHE A 402 19.36 2.45 7.73
N ILE A 403 19.04 1.95 6.53
CA ILE A 403 17.82 1.15 6.28
C ILE A 403 17.81 -0.11 7.15
N ASN A 404 18.91 -0.86 7.17
CA ASN A 404 19.04 -2.04 8.04
C ASN A 404 19.00 -1.67 9.53
N SER A 405 19.53 -0.52 9.95
CA SER A 405 19.50 -0.08 11.35
C SER A 405 18.11 0.34 11.79
N ILE A 406 17.28 0.89 10.90
CA ILE A 406 15.87 1.18 11.18
C ILE A 406 15.10 -0.13 11.36
N LEU A 407 15.35 -1.10 10.47
CA LEU A 407 14.75 -2.43 10.52
C LEU A 407 15.23 -3.24 11.76
N ILE A 408 16.51 -3.15 12.10
CA ILE A 408 17.12 -3.86 13.24
C ILE A 408 16.85 -3.16 14.57
N ARG A 409 16.84 -1.82 14.66
CA ARG A 409 16.42 -1.13 15.90
C ARG A 409 14.99 -1.49 16.26
N GLY A 410 14.11 -1.66 15.26
CA GLY A 410 12.76 -2.17 15.46
C GLY A 410 12.72 -3.61 15.99
N LYS A 411 13.69 -4.46 15.64
CA LYS A 411 13.86 -5.82 16.18
C LYS A 411 14.55 -5.85 17.56
N GLN A 412 15.53 -4.99 17.82
CA GLN A 412 16.27 -4.95 19.09
C GLN A 412 15.49 -4.28 20.23
N THR A 413 14.54 -3.38 19.93
CA THR A 413 13.58 -2.91 20.96
C THR A 413 12.62 -4.01 21.39
N GLN A 414 12.41 -5.08 20.60
CA GLN A 414 11.70 -6.29 21.05
C GLN A 414 12.57 -7.21 21.91
N GLU A 415 13.88 -7.31 21.65
CA GLU A 415 14.76 -8.23 22.41
C GLU A 415 15.22 -7.69 23.78
N HIS A 416 15.24 -6.36 23.98
CA HIS A 416 15.66 -5.76 25.26
C HIS A 416 14.56 -5.62 26.34
N GLU A 417 13.31 -6.02 26.06
CA GLU A 417 12.23 -6.07 27.07
C GLU A 417 11.72 -7.49 27.36
N HIS A 418 12.58 -8.50 27.21
CA HIS A 418 12.31 -9.80 27.82
C HIS A 418 13.08 -9.96 29.13
N PRO A 419 12.44 -9.78 30.31
CA PRO A 419 13.03 -10.29 31.54
C PRO A 419 13.17 -11.80 31.38
N ALA A 420 14.41 -12.29 31.56
CA ALA A 420 14.79 -13.69 31.43
C ALA A 420 13.82 -14.60 32.20
N ARG A 421 12.87 -15.22 31.49
CA ARG A 421 12.10 -16.34 32.01
C ARG A 421 13.05 -17.52 32.12
N LYS A 422 13.36 -17.90 33.37
CA LYS A 422 14.04 -19.14 33.70
C LYS A 422 13.40 -20.31 32.95
N ARG A 423 14.25 -21.03 32.22
CA ARG A 423 13.98 -22.37 31.67
C ARG A 423 13.58 -23.33 32.80
N GLY A 424 12.43 -23.98 32.64
CA GLY A 424 12.22 -25.38 33.01
C GLY A 424 11.62 -26.03 31.76
N GLN A 425 12.39 -26.79 30.98
CA GLN A 425 12.48 -28.25 31.08
C GLN A 425 11.10 -28.91 31.19
N ASP A 426 10.59 -29.39 30.05
CA ASP A 426 10.24 -30.81 29.79
C ASP A 426 9.47 -30.85 28.44
N MET A 427 10.15 -31.21 27.35
CA MET A 427 10.33 -32.59 26.84
C MET A 427 9.05 -33.18 26.22
N GLU A 428 9.06 -33.13 24.88
CA GLU A 428 8.65 -34.17 23.91
C GLU A 428 7.18 -34.61 23.72
N LEU A 429 6.88 -34.75 22.42
CA LEU A 429 5.73 -35.30 21.68
C LEU A 429 4.50 -34.40 21.49
#